data_AF-A0A0M0BSP7-F1
#
_entry.id   AF-A0A0M0BSP7-F1
#
_cell.length_a   1.000
_cell.length_b   1.000
_cell.length_c   1.000
_cell.angle_alpha   90.00
_cell.angle_beta   90.00
_cell.angle_gamma   90.00
#
_symmetry.space_group_name_H-M   'P 1'
#
loop_
_entity.id
_entity.type
_entity.pdbx_description
1 polymer ?
#
loop_
_entity_poly.entity_id
_entity_poly.type
_entity_poly.pdbx_seq_one_letter_code
_entity_poly.pdbx_strand_id
1 'polypeptide(L)'
;MQGKTIWILGFLTFLAALNAINAIFMSFSLGMEGTFQPYLIDSLTGGIPVYVYLFASVLATFLFLGATSIKTVTELSNKALLNEINSKVNTIESGQKLQQKVLESLQARVFLVDESVNGMRKEVAKAFTKQAEELKQVQANLAKNQSNLAKKFDNDLSAVKGEMTRQINGQSEEIKRTNRNLTNLFNKNLAEVKDELAGQLARLAGTMESHERRNRKSEKIILKQKEEIAEIKTKMELLEEESVAPKPLLTSQCKVEDVRGIGENTGNELREIGITDVGELVLTDPKLIADKIDMSEKTVEK
;
A
#
# COMPACT_ATOMS: atom_id res chain seq x y z
N MET A 1 -8.29 -60.94 92.48
CA MET A 1 -8.71 -62.21 93.12
C MET A 1 -8.48 -63.45 92.24
N GLN A 2 -8.38 -63.33 90.92
CA GLN A 2 -8.41 -64.48 89.99
C GLN A 2 -7.16 -65.38 90.01
N GLY A 3 -5.95 -64.80 90.13
CA GLY A 3 -4.73 -65.60 90.29
C GLY A 3 -4.73 -66.50 91.51
N LYS A 4 -5.42 -66.11 92.60
CA LYS A 4 -5.57 -66.96 93.79
C LYS A 4 -6.34 -68.24 93.47
N THR A 5 -7.31 -68.20 92.56
CA THR A 5 -8.09 -69.38 92.17
C THR A 5 -7.28 -70.38 91.36
N ILE A 6 -6.39 -69.92 90.48
CA ILE A 6 -5.47 -70.81 89.74
C ILE A 6 -4.53 -71.51 90.72
N TRP A 7 -3.96 -70.77 91.68
CA TRP A 7 -3.11 -71.36 92.71
C TRP A 7 -3.85 -72.40 93.57
N ILE A 8 -5.08 -72.11 93.99
CA ILE A 8 -5.90 -73.07 94.77
C ILE A 8 -6.20 -74.33 93.96
N LEU A 9 -6.61 -74.21 92.68
CA LEU A 9 -6.89 -75.36 91.82
C LEU A 9 -5.63 -76.18 91.51
N GLY A 10 -4.50 -75.52 91.27
CA GLY A 10 -3.20 -76.19 91.11
C GLY A 10 -2.80 -76.96 92.36
N PHE A 11 -3.00 -76.38 93.55
CA PHE A 11 -2.75 -77.05 94.82
C PHE A 11 -3.67 -78.27 95.03
N LEU A 12 -4.96 -78.17 94.72
CA LEU A 12 -5.90 -79.30 94.79
C LEU A 12 -5.54 -80.41 93.81
N THR A 13 -5.11 -80.05 92.60
CA THR A 13 -4.61 -81.01 91.60
C THR A 13 -3.40 -81.77 92.14
N PHE A 14 -2.46 -81.07 92.77
CA PHE A 14 -1.28 -81.67 93.40
C PHE A 14 -1.66 -82.63 94.53
N LEU A 15 -2.59 -82.25 95.42
CA LEU A 15 -3.08 -83.13 96.48
C LEU A 15 -3.78 -84.38 95.92
N ALA A 16 -4.60 -84.24 94.88
CA ALA A 16 -5.26 -85.36 94.22
C ALA A 16 -4.23 -86.33 93.61
N ALA A 17 -3.18 -85.81 92.97
CA ALA A 17 -2.11 -86.61 92.41
C ALA A 17 -1.32 -87.37 93.49
N LEU A 18 -1.01 -86.72 94.62
CA LEU A 18 -0.38 -87.39 95.77
C LEU A 18 -1.28 -88.50 96.33
N ASN A 19 -2.60 -88.27 96.41
CA ASN A 19 -3.55 -89.30 96.85
C ASN A 19 -3.58 -90.49 95.88
N ALA A 20 -3.49 -90.24 94.57
CA ALA A 20 -3.40 -91.31 93.57
C ALA A 20 -2.09 -92.11 93.73
N ILE A 21 -0.95 -91.43 93.93
CA ILE A 21 0.33 -92.10 94.22
C ILE A 21 0.24 -92.94 95.49
N ASN A 22 -0.35 -92.40 96.56
CA ASN A 22 -0.58 -93.14 97.79
C ASN A 22 -1.46 -94.38 97.56
N ALA A 23 -2.52 -94.26 96.76
CA ALA A 23 -3.37 -95.38 96.39
C ALA A 23 -2.61 -96.47 95.62
N ILE A 24 -1.69 -96.09 94.74
CA ILE A 24 -0.80 -97.01 94.03
C ILE A 24 0.09 -97.77 95.04
N PHE A 25 0.74 -97.07 95.97
CA PHE A 25 1.56 -97.72 97.01
C PHE A 25 0.75 -98.68 97.89
N MET A 26 -0.48 -98.33 98.23
CA MET A 26 -1.38 -99.19 98.99
C MET A 26 -1.80 -100.43 98.18
N SER A 27 -1.99 -100.30 96.87
CA SER A 27 -2.30 -101.44 96.01
C SER A 27 -1.19 -102.49 95.97
N PHE A 28 0.08 -102.05 96.03
CA PHE A 28 1.22 -102.94 96.13
C PHE A 28 1.36 -103.59 97.51
N SER A 29 1.05 -102.85 98.57
CA SER A 29 1.26 -103.31 99.95
C SER A 29 0.14 -104.25 100.45
N LEU A 30 -1.11 -103.93 100.15
CA LEU A 30 -2.30 -104.62 100.71
C LEU A 30 -3.02 -105.50 99.67
N GLY A 31 -2.67 -105.38 98.39
CA GLY A 31 -3.43 -105.96 97.29
C GLY A 31 -4.64 -105.11 96.88
N MET A 32 -5.16 -105.34 95.67
CA MET A 32 -6.26 -104.56 95.09
C MET A 32 -7.60 -104.72 95.83
N GLU A 33 -7.81 -105.87 96.46
CA GLU A 33 -9.00 -106.18 97.27
C GLU A 33 -8.84 -105.78 98.75
N GLY A 34 -7.65 -105.33 99.14
CA GLY A 34 -7.41 -104.80 100.48
C GLY A 34 -8.34 -103.62 100.77
N THR A 35 -8.78 -103.51 102.03
CA THR A 35 -9.56 -102.36 102.49
C THR A 35 -8.66 -101.36 103.18
N PHE A 36 -8.73 -100.10 102.74
CA PHE A 36 -8.07 -98.98 103.38
C PHE A 36 -9.10 -98.14 104.14
N GLN A 37 -8.73 -97.71 105.35
CA GLN A 37 -9.55 -96.82 106.16
C GLN A 37 -8.91 -95.43 106.14
N PRO A 38 -9.49 -94.45 105.42
CA PRO A 38 -8.89 -93.13 105.30
C PRO A 38 -8.95 -92.39 106.65
N TYR A 39 -7.78 -91.95 107.12
CA TYR A 39 -7.58 -91.27 108.41
C TYR A 39 -8.46 -90.03 108.66
N LEU A 40 -9.08 -89.46 107.63
CA LEU A 40 -9.88 -88.24 107.73
C LEU A 40 -11.39 -88.50 107.77
N ILE A 41 -11.86 -89.71 107.47
CA ILE A 41 -13.31 -90.04 107.36
C ILE A 41 -13.60 -91.38 108.08
N ASP A 42 -12.87 -91.62 109.16
CA ASP A 42 -12.76 -92.95 109.79
C ASP A 42 -14.10 -93.48 110.32
N SER A 43 -15.03 -92.60 110.71
CA SER A 43 -16.34 -92.99 111.26
C SER A 43 -17.49 -93.05 110.25
N LEU A 44 -17.31 -92.59 109.01
CA LEU A 44 -18.46 -92.33 108.12
C LEU A 44 -18.59 -93.28 106.93
N THR A 45 -17.49 -93.83 106.40
CA THR A 45 -17.53 -94.54 105.10
C THR A 45 -17.17 -96.01 105.16
N GLY A 46 -16.74 -96.52 106.32
CA GLY A 46 -16.20 -97.88 106.44
C GLY A 46 -14.91 -98.07 105.62
N GLY A 47 -14.38 -99.30 105.60
CA GLY A 47 -13.21 -99.64 104.81
C GLY A 47 -13.50 -99.56 103.31
N ILE A 48 -12.73 -98.75 102.57
CA ILE A 48 -12.89 -98.58 101.13
C ILE A 48 -11.91 -99.52 100.42
N PRO A 49 -12.35 -100.33 99.44
CA PRO A 49 -11.44 -101.14 98.64
C PRO A 49 -10.39 -100.28 97.94
N VAL A 50 -9.13 -100.72 97.94
CA VAL A 50 -8.01 -99.95 97.39
C VAL A 50 -8.23 -99.59 95.91
N TYR A 51 -8.84 -100.46 95.11
CA TYR A 51 -9.13 -100.16 93.69
C TYR A 51 -10.11 -98.99 93.52
N VAL A 52 -11.12 -98.86 94.40
CA VAL A 52 -12.09 -97.74 94.38
C VAL A 52 -11.37 -96.45 94.75
N TYR A 53 -10.52 -96.49 95.77
CA TYR A 53 -9.73 -95.34 96.19
C TYR A 53 -8.75 -94.86 95.11
N LEU A 54 -8.07 -95.79 94.43
CA LEU A 54 -7.19 -95.50 93.30
C LEU A 54 -7.94 -94.84 92.16
N PHE A 55 -9.06 -95.43 91.73
CA PHE A 55 -9.86 -94.89 90.63
C PHE A 55 -10.41 -93.51 90.96
N ALA A 56 -10.94 -93.31 92.16
CA ALA A 56 -11.44 -92.00 92.62
C ALA A 56 -10.34 -90.94 92.64
N SER A 57 -9.14 -91.29 93.09
CA SER A 57 -8.01 -90.36 93.17
C SER A 57 -7.47 -89.97 91.79
N VAL A 58 -7.37 -90.93 90.87
CA VAL A 58 -6.98 -90.67 89.47
C VAL A 58 -8.03 -89.79 88.78
N LEU A 59 -9.31 -90.10 88.93
CA LEU A 59 -10.40 -89.31 88.35
C LEU A 59 -10.40 -87.87 88.89
N ALA A 60 -10.25 -87.70 90.21
CA ALA A 60 -10.16 -86.38 90.83
C ALA A 60 -8.96 -85.59 90.28
N THR A 61 -7.82 -86.24 90.08
CA THR A 61 -6.62 -85.61 89.51
C THR A 61 -6.89 -85.06 88.11
N PHE A 62 -7.51 -85.86 87.23
CA PHE A 62 -7.83 -85.40 85.87
C PHE A 62 -8.84 -84.25 85.87
N LEU A 63 -9.86 -84.29 86.74
CA LEU A 63 -10.84 -83.21 86.84
C LEU A 63 -10.20 -81.89 87.29
N PHE A 64 -9.39 -81.92 88.34
CA PHE A 64 -8.73 -80.71 88.85
C PHE A 64 -7.68 -80.18 87.87
N LEU A 65 -6.92 -81.07 87.22
CA LEU A 65 -5.94 -80.67 86.19
C LEU A 65 -6.63 -80.02 84.99
N GLY A 66 -7.73 -80.62 84.50
CA GLY A 66 -8.52 -80.08 83.40
C GLY A 66 -9.08 -78.69 83.73
N ALA A 67 -9.65 -78.52 84.93
CA ALA A 67 -10.13 -77.23 85.39
C ALA A 67 -9.02 -76.17 85.51
N THR A 68 -7.84 -76.56 86.01
CA THR A 68 -6.67 -75.67 86.13
C THR A 68 -6.17 -75.22 84.75
N SER A 69 -6.07 -76.13 83.79
CA SER A 69 -5.63 -75.83 82.42
C SER A 69 -6.58 -74.88 81.70
N ILE A 70 -7.90 -75.15 81.73
CA ILE A 70 -8.91 -74.30 81.08
C ILE A 70 -8.86 -72.87 81.65
N LYS A 71 -8.75 -72.74 82.98
CA LYS A 71 -8.74 -71.44 83.63
C LYS A 71 -7.49 -70.64 83.31
N THR A 72 -6.33 -71.31 83.27
CA THR A 72 -5.05 -70.69 82.93
C THR A 72 -5.03 -70.18 81.48
N VAL A 73 -5.50 -71.00 80.54
CA VAL A 73 -5.59 -70.62 79.11
C VAL A 73 -6.56 -69.46 78.90
N THR A 74 -7.73 -69.51 79.54
CA THR A 74 -8.74 -68.44 79.42
C THR A 74 -8.21 -67.10 79.99
N GLU A 75 -7.51 -67.13 81.12
CA GLU A 75 -6.96 -65.90 81.72
C GLU A 75 -5.81 -65.31 80.90
N LEU A 76 -4.92 -66.14 80.35
CA LEU A 76 -3.84 -65.69 79.48
C LEU A 76 -4.38 -65.09 78.17
N SER A 77 -5.38 -65.73 77.55
CA SER A 77 -6.00 -65.25 76.32
C SER A 77 -6.70 -63.89 76.51
N ASN A 78 -7.46 -63.74 77.61
CA ASN A 78 -8.15 -62.50 77.91
C ASN A 78 -7.19 -61.33 78.17
N LYS A 79 -6.04 -61.58 78.83
CA LYS A 79 -5.02 -60.53 79.05
C LYS A 79 -4.33 -60.10 77.75
N ALA A 80 -4.02 -61.05 76.87
CA ALA A 80 -3.41 -60.74 75.57
C ALA A 80 -4.36 -59.90 74.71
N LEU A 81 -5.63 -60.27 74.61
CA LEU A 81 -6.64 -59.51 73.87
C LEU A 81 -6.87 -58.11 74.46
N LEU A 82 -6.93 -57.98 75.78
CA LEU A 82 -7.06 -56.66 76.42
C LEU A 82 -5.86 -55.75 76.12
N ASN A 83 -4.64 -56.28 76.14
CA ASN A 83 -3.44 -55.51 75.82
C ASN A 83 -3.40 -55.07 74.35
N GLU A 84 -3.85 -55.93 73.42
CA GLU A 84 -3.96 -55.59 72.00
C GLU A 84 -5.05 -54.54 71.73
N ILE A 85 -6.20 -54.65 72.39
CA ILE A 85 -7.27 -53.65 72.30
C ILE A 85 -6.75 -52.31 72.85
N ASN A 86 -6.06 -52.30 73.98
CA ASN A 86 -5.57 -51.06 74.59
C ASN A 86 -4.52 -50.37 73.72
N SER A 87 -3.64 -51.13 73.05
CA SER A 87 -2.65 -50.55 72.12
C SER A 87 -3.30 -49.98 70.85
N LYS A 88 -4.33 -50.66 70.32
CA LYS A 88 -5.13 -50.16 69.19
C LYS A 88 -5.90 -48.89 69.57
N VAL A 89 -6.50 -48.84 70.76
CA VAL A 89 -7.21 -47.65 71.28
C VAL A 89 -6.26 -46.46 71.41
N ASN A 90 -5.07 -46.65 71.99
CA ASN A 90 -4.07 -45.57 72.10
C ASN A 90 -3.58 -45.06 70.73
N THR A 91 -3.50 -45.95 69.73
CA THR A 91 -3.11 -45.60 68.36
C THR A 91 -4.22 -44.81 67.65
N ILE A 92 -5.49 -45.18 67.88
CA ILE A 92 -6.65 -44.46 67.36
C ILE A 92 -6.76 -43.07 68.02
N GLU A 93 -6.59 -42.98 69.34
CA GLU A 93 -6.67 -41.72 70.08
C GLU A 93 -5.56 -40.73 69.64
N SER A 94 -4.33 -41.22 69.46
CA SER A 94 -3.23 -40.41 68.92
C SER A 94 -3.46 -40.00 67.47
N GLY A 95 -4.05 -40.87 66.64
CA GLY A 95 -4.49 -40.55 65.28
C GLY A 95 -5.57 -39.46 65.24
N GLN A 96 -6.58 -39.54 66.10
CA GLN A 96 -7.65 -38.53 66.19
C GLN A 96 -7.10 -37.18 66.66
N LYS A 97 -6.22 -37.16 67.66
CA LYS A 97 -5.53 -35.93 68.12
C LYS A 97 -4.72 -35.28 67.00
N LEU A 98 -4.05 -36.07 66.16
CA LEU A 98 -3.31 -35.55 65.01
C LEU A 98 -4.24 -34.97 63.94
N GLN A 99 -5.34 -35.68 63.61
CA GLN A 99 -6.34 -35.19 62.65
C GLN A 99 -6.97 -33.88 63.12
N GLN A 100 -7.27 -33.75 64.42
CA GLN A 100 -7.80 -32.52 64.99
C GLN A 100 -6.82 -31.35 64.83
N LYS A 101 -5.54 -31.55 65.16
CA LYS A 101 -4.50 -30.51 64.98
C LYS A 101 -4.33 -30.09 63.51
N VAL A 102 -4.40 -31.04 62.58
CA VAL A 102 -4.34 -30.76 61.14
C VAL A 102 -5.55 -29.95 60.71
N LEU A 103 -6.75 -30.29 61.17
CA LEU A 103 -7.98 -29.57 60.84
C LEU A 103 -7.95 -28.13 61.38
N GLU A 104 -7.52 -27.92 62.61
CA GLU A 104 -7.36 -26.59 63.22
C GLU A 104 -6.34 -25.74 62.45
N SER A 105 -5.20 -26.34 62.04
CA SER A 105 -4.19 -25.67 61.22
C SER A 105 -4.72 -25.30 59.83
N LEU A 106 -5.51 -26.18 59.20
CA LEU A 106 -6.14 -25.91 57.90
C LEU A 106 -7.19 -24.81 58.01
N GLN A 107 -8.01 -24.81 59.06
CA GLN A 107 -8.98 -23.75 59.31
C GLN A 107 -8.31 -22.38 59.45
N ALA A 108 -7.20 -22.30 60.18
CA ALA A 108 -6.42 -21.07 60.31
C ALA A 108 -5.85 -20.59 58.96
N ARG A 109 -5.34 -21.51 58.13
CA ARG A 109 -4.85 -21.17 56.78
C ARG A 109 -5.96 -20.71 55.86
N VAL A 110 -7.13 -21.35 55.90
CA VAL A 110 -8.30 -20.95 55.10
C VAL A 110 -8.76 -19.55 55.49
N PHE A 111 -8.78 -19.22 56.79
CA PHE A 111 -9.11 -17.88 57.27
C PHE A 111 -8.13 -16.82 56.75
N LEU A 112 -6.82 -17.07 56.82
CA LEU A 112 -5.80 -16.15 56.30
C LEU A 112 -5.90 -15.94 54.78
N VAL A 113 -6.22 -17.02 54.03
CA VAL A 113 -6.45 -16.92 52.59
C VAL A 113 -7.70 -16.10 52.29
N ASP A 114 -8.80 -16.31 53.02
CA ASP A 114 -10.03 -15.53 52.84
C ASP A 114 -9.82 -14.05 53.15
N GLU A 115 -9.11 -13.72 54.24
CA GLU A 115 -8.75 -12.34 54.58
C GLU A 115 -7.87 -11.70 53.49
N SER A 116 -6.87 -12.43 52.99
CA SER A 116 -6.00 -11.96 51.90
C SER A 116 -6.78 -11.72 50.60
N VAL A 117 -7.67 -12.64 50.21
CA VAL A 117 -8.53 -12.52 49.02
C VAL A 117 -9.49 -11.35 49.17
N ASN A 118 -10.09 -11.15 50.34
CA ASN A 118 -10.97 -10.01 50.61
C ASN A 118 -10.21 -8.68 50.57
N GLY A 119 -8.99 -8.63 51.11
CA GLY A 119 -8.10 -7.48 51.00
C GLY A 119 -7.77 -7.16 49.53
N MET A 120 -7.39 -8.17 48.76
CA MET A 120 -7.09 -8.03 47.33
C MET A 120 -8.31 -7.55 46.54
N ARG A 121 -9.49 -8.12 46.78
CA ARG A 121 -10.74 -7.71 46.13
C ARG A 121 -11.06 -6.24 46.41
N LYS A 122 -10.80 -5.76 47.63
CA LYS A 122 -11.01 -4.36 48.02
C LYS A 122 -10.03 -3.42 47.30
N GLU A 123 -8.76 -3.77 47.23
CA GLU A 123 -7.75 -2.96 46.53
C GLU A 123 -8.00 -2.94 45.02
N VAL A 124 -8.37 -4.07 44.43
CA VAL A 124 -8.78 -4.16 43.01
C VAL A 124 -10.02 -3.31 42.74
N ALA A 125 -11.04 -3.34 43.61
CA ALA A 125 -12.22 -2.49 43.46
C ALA A 125 -11.87 -1.00 43.52
N LYS A 126 -11.02 -0.58 44.47
CA LYS A 126 -10.52 0.81 44.54
C LYS A 126 -9.77 1.21 43.27
N ALA A 127 -8.86 0.36 42.79
CA ALA A 127 -8.10 0.62 41.57
C ALA A 127 -9.01 0.80 40.36
N PHE A 128 -10.03 -0.06 40.18
CA PHE A 128 -11.01 0.08 39.11
C PHE A 128 -11.86 1.36 39.25
N THR A 129 -12.28 1.73 40.45
CA THR A 129 -13.02 2.99 40.65
C THR A 129 -12.18 4.21 40.31
N LYS A 130 -10.89 4.20 40.67
CA LYS A 130 -9.94 5.28 40.33
C LYS A 130 -9.73 5.37 38.82
N GLN A 131 -9.48 4.24 38.15
CA GLN A 131 -9.34 4.19 36.70
C GLN A 131 -10.61 4.66 35.97
N ALA A 132 -11.79 4.29 36.46
CA ALA A 132 -13.05 4.74 35.86
C ALA A 132 -13.21 6.26 35.92
N GLU A 133 -12.79 6.90 37.01
CA GLU A 133 -12.85 8.35 37.14
C GLU A 133 -11.79 9.06 36.29
N GLU A 134 -10.57 8.53 36.22
CA GLU A 134 -9.52 9.01 35.30
C GLU A 134 -9.99 8.92 33.83
N LEU A 135 -10.63 7.81 33.44
CA LEU A 135 -11.19 7.63 32.10
C LEU A 135 -12.31 8.64 31.79
N LYS A 136 -13.21 8.91 32.74
CA LYS A 136 -14.24 9.95 32.57
C LYS A 136 -13.61 11.33 32.37
N GLN A 137 -12.56 11.65 33.12
CA GLN A 137 -11.86 12.91 32.98
C GLN A 137 -11.17 13.03 31.61
N VAL A 138 -10.53 11.96 31.14
CA VAL A 138 -9.94 11.89 29.79
C VAL A 138 -11.02 12.09 28.73
N GLN A 139 -12.17 11.44 28.87
CA GLN A 139 -13.29 11.58 27.93
C GLN A 139 -13.83 13.03 27.90
N ALA A 140 -14.00 13.67 29.05
CA ALA A 140 -14.43 15.06 29.15
C ALA A 140 -13.41 16.02 28.52
N ASN A 141 -12.12 15.81 28.75
CA ASN A 141 -11.04 16.58 28.15
C ASN A 141 -11.01 16.40 26.62
N LEU A 142 -11.20 15.18 26.13
CA LEU A 142 -11.26 14.90 24.70
C LEU A 142 -12.44 15.61 24.03
N ALA A 143 -13.63 15.56 24.64
CA ALA A 143 -14.81 16.27 24.14
C ALA A 143 -14.60 17.80 24.11
N LYS A 144 -13.99 18.36 25.17
CA LYS A 144 -13.65 19.80 25.22
C LYS A 144 -12.64 20.19 24.14
N ASN A 145 -11.60 19.38 23.93
CA ASN A 145 -10.59 19.63 22.90
C ASN A 145 -11.19 19.53 21.49
N GLN A 146 -12.06 18.55 21.23
CA GLN A 146 -12.77 18.45 19.96
C GLN A 146 -13.66 19.69 19.70
N SER A 147 -14.40 20.17 20.70
CA SER A 147 -15.20 21.39 20.58
C SER A 147 -14.34 22.64 20.31
N ASN A 148 -13.21 22.78 21.01
CA ASN A 148 -12.28 23.89 20.79
C ASN A 148 -11.64 23.85 19.40
N LEU A 149 -11.27 22.65 18.92
CA LEU A 149 -10.71 22.47 17.59
C LEU A 149 -11.73 22.83 16.51
N ALA A 150 -12.99 22.38 16.66
CA ALA A 150 -14.07 22.71 15.75
C ALA A 150 -14.33 24.24 15.68
N LYS A 151 -14.38 24.92 16.84
CA LYS A 151 -14.54 26.37 16.90
C LYS A 151 -13.36 27.12 16.26
N LYS A 152 -12.13 26.67 16.52
CA LYS A 152 -10.93 27.27 15.92
C LYS A 152 -10.95 27.09 14.40
N PHE A 153 -11.27 25.90 13.93
CA PHE A 153 -11.36 25.61 12.50
C PHE A 153 -12.44 26.46 11.81
N ASP A 154 -13.60 26.64 12.42
CA ASP A 154 -14.67 27.49 11.89
C ASP A 154 -14.27 28.97 11.83
N ASN A 155 -13.62 29.48 12.89
CA ASN A 155 -13.08 30.84 12.91
C ASN A 155 -12.02 31.06 11.83
N ASP A 156 -11.05 30.15 11.72
CA ASP A 156 -9.97 30.22 10.73
C ASP A 156 -10.54 30.14 9.31
N LEU A 157 -11.52 29.25 9.06
CA LEU A 157 -12.20 29.13 7.77
C LEU A 157 -12.98 30.40 7.41
N SER A 158 -13.69 30.98 8.38
CA SER A 158 -14.42 32.24 8.19
C SER A 158 -13.47 33.40 7.88
N ALA A 159 -12.33 33.48 8.59
CA ALA A 159 -11.30 34.49 8.35
C ALA A 159 -10.69 34.35 6.93
N VAL A 160 -10.29 33.13 6.55
CA VAL A 160 -9.75 32.83 5.22
C VAL A 160 -10.76 33.17 4.13
N LYS A 161 -12.03 32.79 4.31
CA LYS A 161 -13.12 33.13 3.37
C LYS A 161 -13.30 34.64 3.23
N GLY A 162 -13.24 35.37 4.34
CA GLY A 162 -13.33 36.83 4.36
C GLY A 162 -12.16 37.50 3.61
N GLU A 163 -10.94 37.04 3.85
CA GLU A 163 -9.74 37.54 3.18
C GLU A 163 -9.74 37.24 1.69
N MET A 164 -10.04 36.00 1.30
CA MET A 164 -10.14 35.60 -0.10
C MET A 164 -11.21 36.41 -0.85
N THR A 165 -12.36 36.66 -0.22
CA THR A 165 -13.43 37.49 -0.81
C THR A 165 -12.94 38.93 -1.02
N ARG A 166 -12.22 39.51 -0.05
CA ARG A 166 -11.64 40.86 -0.18
C ARG A 166 -10.59 40.92 -1.29
N GLN A 167 -9.73 39.91 -1.39
CA GLN A 167 -8.69 39.85 -2.42
C GLN A 167 -9.29 39.73 -3.82
N ILE A 168 -10.25 38.82 -4.01
CA ILE A 168 -10.95 38.64 -5.29
C ILE A 168 -11.69 39.92 -5.70
N ASN A 169 -12.40 40.55 -4.76
CA ASN A 169 -13.10 41.81 -5.04
C ASN A 169 -12.11 42.94 -5.39
N GLY A 170 -10.98 43.04 -4.66
CA GLY A 170 -9.92 44.01 -4.95
C GLY A 170 -9.33 43.83 -6.34
N GLN A 171 -8.95 42.59 -6.70
CA GLN A 171 -8.43 42.25 -8.03
C GLN A 171 -9.47 42.51 -9.13
N SER A 172 -10.74 42.17 -8.89
CA SER A 172 -11.83 42.45 -9.84
C SER A 172 -11.96 43.96 -10.11
N GLU A 173 -11.91 44.80 -9.09
CA GLU A 173 -11.97 46.26 -9.27
C GLU A 173 -10.72 46.82 -9.97
N GLU A 174 -9.54 46.27 -9.69
CA GLU A 174 -8.31 46.64 -10.40
C GLU A 174 -8.37 46.25 -11.89
N ILE A 175 -8.82 45.04 -12.21
CA ILE A 175 -9.04 44.59 -13.59
C ILE A 175 -10.05 45.50 -14.30
N LYS A 176 -11.16 45.87 -13.63
CA LYS A 176 -12.14 46.82 -14.20
C LYS A 176 -11.51 48.18 -14.50
N ARG A 177 -10.67 48.71 -13.59
CA ARG A 177 -9.95 49.98 -13.82
C ARG A 177 -8.99 49.86 -15.00
N THR A 178 -8.19 48.81 -15.05
CA THR A 178 -7.26 48.54 -16.15
C THR A 178 -7.99 48.43 -17.49
N ASN A 179 -9.11 47.70 -17.54
CA ASN A 179 -9.93 47.57 -18.75
C ASN A 179 -10.52 48.92 -19.20
N ARG A 180 -11.00 49.76 -18.28
CA ARG A 180 -11.46 51.13 -18.62
C ARG A 180 -10.32 51.96 -19.20
N ASN A 181 -9.14 51.91 -18.58
CA ASN A 181 -7.97 52.64 -19.05
C ASN A 181 -7.52 52.17 -20.44
N LEU A 182 -7.46 50.85 -20.68
CA LEU A 182 -7.14 50.28 -21.99
C LEU A 182 -8.17 50.67 -23.06
N THR A 183 -9.46 50.64 -22.72
CA THR A 183 -10.53 51.07 -23.63
C THR A 183 -10.38 52.54 -24.01
N ASN A 184 -10.10 53.41 -23.02
CA ASN A 184 -9.88 54.83 -23.26
C ASN A 184 -8.64 55.09 -24.12
N LEU A 185 -7.53 54.39 -23.84
CA LEU A 185 -6.30 54.49 -24.63
C LEU A 185 -6.52 54.01 -26.07
N PHE A 186 -7.21 52.89 -26.25
CA PHE A 186 -7.54 52.35 -27.56
C PHE A 186 -8.41 53.33 -28.36
N ASN A 187 -9.47 53.87 -27.75
CA ASN A 187 -10.34 54.86 -28.39
C ASN A 187 -9.58 56.14 -28.77
N LYS A 188 -8.68 56.61 -27.90
CA LYS A 188 -7.83 57.77 -28.17
C LYS A 188 -6.91 57.51 -29.37
N ASN A 189 -6.17 56.40 -29.36
CA ASN A 189 -5.27 56.05 -30.45
C ASN A 189 -6.03 55.84 -31.77
N LEU A 190 -7.23 55.25 -31.73
CA LEU A 190 -8.07 55.07 -32.91
C LEU A 190 -8.54 56.40 -33.49
N ALA A 191 -8.89 57.37 -32.63
CA ALA A 191 -9.22 58.73 -33.06
C ALA A 191 -8.01 59.43 -33.70
N GLU A 192 -6.82 59.34 -33.07
CA GLU A 192 -5.58 59.92 -33.61
C GLU A 192 -5.22 59.33 -34.98
N VAL A 193 -5.28 58.00 -35.13
CA VAL A 193 -5.02 57.32 -36.42
C VAL A 193 -6.05 57.73 -37.48
N LYS A 194 -7.33 57.87 -37.11
CA LYS A 194 -8.37 58.31 -38.02
C LYS A 194 -8.12 59.74 -38.50
N ASP A 195 -7.75 60.64 -37.60
CA ASP A 195 -7.46 62.04 -37.92
C ASP A 195 -6.18 62.16 -38.78
N GLU A 196 -5.15 61.38 -38.47
CA GLU A 196 -3.92 61.32 -39.28
C GLU A 196 -4.21 60.78 -40.70
N LEU A 197 -4.98 59.70 -40.82
CA LEU A 197 -5.36 59.14 -42.11
C LEU A 197 -6.21 60.12 -42.93
N ALA A 198 -7.16 60.81 -42.29
CA ALA A 198 -7.95 61.86 -42.93
C ALA A 198 -7.04 63.01 -43.44
N GLY A 199 -6.06 63.42 -42.63
CA GLY A 199 -5.07 64.43 -43.03
C GLY A 199 -4.20 63.99 -44.20
N GLN A 200 -3.75 62.72 -44.22
CA GLN A 200 -2.98 62.15 -45.33
C GLN A 200 -3.82 62.07 -46.62
N LEU A 201 -5.07 61.63 -46.54
CA LEU A 201 -6.00 61.58 -47.68
C LEU A 201 -6.26 62.98 -48.25
N ALA A 202 -6.47 63.99 -47.40
CA ALA A 202 -6.64 65.37 -47.84
C ALA A 202 -5.39 65.90 -48.59
N ARG A 203 -4.19 65.59 -48.08
CA ARG A 203 -2.92 65.94 -48.76
C ARG A 203 -2.79 65.25 -50.11
N LEU A 204 -3.11 63.95 -50.17
CA LEU A 204 -3.07 63.17 -51.42
C LEU A 204 -4.08 63.69 -52.45
N ALA A 205 -5.28 64.04 -52.03
CA ALA A 205 -6.27 64.67 -52.90
C ALA A 205 -5.75 65.99 -53.49
N GLY A 206 -5.10 66.83 -52.68
CA GLY A 206 -4.49 68.07 -53.15
C GLY A 206 -3.33 67.88 -54.14
N THR A 207 -2.47 66.87 -53.92
CA THR A 207 -1.39 66.56 -54.88
C THR A 207 -1.94 65.99 -56.18
N MET A 208 -2.99 65.16 -56.12
CA MET A 208 -3.71 64.63 -57.27
C MET A 208 -4.33 65.76 -58.10
N GLU A 209 -5.01 66.71 -57.46
CA GLU A 209 -5.59 67.88 -58.15
C GLU A 209 -4.50 68.74 -58.83
N SER A 210 -3.36 68.93 -58.17
CA SER A 210 -2.21 69.62 -58.77
C SER A 210 -1.63 68.87 -59.97
N HIS A 211 -1.53 67.54 -59.87
CA HIS A 211 -1.16 66.68 -61.00
C HIS A 211 -2.16 66.80 -62.16
N GLU A 212 -3.47 66.77 -61.88
CA GLU A 212 -4.51 66.91 -62.90
C GLU A 212 -4.44 68.27 -63.60
N ARG A 213 -4.25 69.37 -62.84
CA ARG A 213 -4.04 70.72 -63.41
C ARG A 213 -2.79 70.77 -64.30
N ARG A 214 -1.68 70.16 -63.88
CA ARG A 214 -0.46 70.08 -64.70
C ARG A 214 -0.70 69.25 -65.96
N ASN A 215 -1.40 68.12 -65.84
CA ASN A 215 -1.70 67.24 -66.97
C ASN A 215 -2.55 67.95 -68.02
N ARG A 216 -3.60 68.67 -67.61
CA ARG A 216 -4.41 69.51 -68.51
C ARG A 216 -3.60 70.61 -69.21
N LYS A 217 -2.59 71.19 -68.54
CA LYS A 217 -1.68 72.16 -69.17
C LYS A 217 -0.78 71.48 -70.20
N SER A 218 -0.16 70.35 -69.85
CA SER A 218 0.68 69.57 -70.75
C SER A 218 -0.10 69.08 -71.97
N GLU A 219 -1.34 68.62 -71.80
CA GLU A 219 -2.23 68.20 -72.89
C GLU A 219 -2.49 69.33 -73.89
N LYS A 220 -2.78 70.54 -73.41
CA LYS A 220 -2.94 71.73 -74.28
C LYS A 220 -1.66 72.05 -75.07
N ILE A 221 -0.49 71.93 -74.44
CA ILE A 221 0.80 72.15 -75.11
C ILE A 221 1.03 71.08 -76.19
N ILE A 222 0.77 69.81 -75.88
CA ILE A 222 0.91 68.71 -76.84
C ILE A 222 -0.03 68.89 -78.03
N LEU A 223 -1.29 69.29 -77.81
CA LEU A 223 -2.22 69.59 -78.90
C LEU A 223 -1.70 70.70 -79.80
N LYS A 224 -1.18 71.79 -79.22
CA LYS A 224 -0.58 72.87 -79.98
C LYS A 224 0.65 72.40 -80.78
N GLN A 225 1.54 71.63 -80.17
CA GLN A 225 2.70 71.07 -80.86
C GLN A 225 2.28 70.11 -81.99
N LYS A 226 1.21 69.34 -81.81
CA LYS A 226 0.67 68.47 -82.86
C LYS A 226 0.17 69.27 -84.06
N GLU A 227 -0.48 70.41 -83.84
CA GLU A 227 -0.88 71.34 -84.90
C GLU A 227 0.33 71.92 -85.64
N GLU A 228 1.35 72.39 -84.89
CA GLU A 228 2.60 72.91 -85.46
C GLU A 228 3.34 71.85 -86.30
N ILE A 229 3.42 70.60 -85.82
CA ILE A 229 4.03 69.48 -86.56
C ILE A 229 3.24 69.17 -87.84
N ALA A 230 1.90 69.18 -87.78
CA ALA A 230 1.07 68.98 -88.97
C ALA A 230 1.34 70.06 -90.02
N GLU A 231 1.47 71.32 -89.62
CA GLU A 231 1.82 72.42 -90.51
C GLU A 231 3.22 72.21 -91.13
N ILE A 232 4.23 71.88 -90.32
CA ILE A 232 5.60 71.59 -90.82
C ILE A 232 5.56 70.45 -91.83
N LYS A 233 4.83 69.37 -91.54
CA LYS A 233 4.70 68.22 -92.44
C LYS A 233 4.15 68.64 -93.81
N THR A 234 3.09 69.44 -93.84
CA THR A 234 2.52 69.94 -95.11
C THR A 234 3.50 70.81 -95.91
N LYS A 235 4.31 71.64 -95.24
CA LYS A 235 5.36 72.44 -95.90
C LYS A 235 6.48 71.57 -96.47
N MET A 236 6.81 70.47 -95.80
CA MET A 236 7.85 69.54 -96.24
C MET A 236 7.40 68.74 -97.47
N GLU A 237 6.15 68.28 -97.49
CA GLU A 237 5.55 67.60 -98.66
C GLU A 237 5.59 68.51 -99.91
N LEU A 238 5.27 69.80 -99.77
CA LEU A 238 5.39 70.79 -100.87
C LEU A 238 6.81 70.96 -101.40
N LEU A 239 7.81 71.01 -100.51
CA LEU A 239 9.22 71.14 -100.90
C LEU A 239 9.78 69.86 -101.55
N GLU A 240 9.27 68.69 -101.13
CA GLU A 240 9.64 67.42 -101.74
C GLU A 240 9.10 67.32 -103.18
N GLU A 241 7.88 67.79 -103.44
CA GLU A 241 7.34 67.90 -104.80
C GLU A 241 8.16 68.86 -105.70
N GLU A 242 8.78 69.89 -105.13
CA GLU A 242 9.57 70.88 -105.88
C GLU A 242 11.01 70.42 -106.19
N SER A 243 11.54 69.42 -105.48
CA SER A 243 12.97 69.08 -105.52
C SER A 243 13.35 67.80 -106.29
N VAL A 244 12.38 67.02 -106.79
CA VAL A 244 12.68 65.78 -107.53
C VAL A 244 12.80 66.02 -109.03
N ALA A 245 14.04 66.12 -109.52
CA ALA A 245 14.36 66.00 -110.95
C ALA A 245 14.36 64.51 -111.41
N PRO A 246 13.83 64.19 -112.61
CA PRO A 246 13.71 62.80 -113.08
C PRO A 246 15.08 62.19 -113.41
N LYS A 247 15.44 61.09 -112.73
CA LYS A 247 16.61 60.27 -113.07
C LYS A 247 16.39 59.54 -114.40
N PRO A 248 17.36 59.53 -115.34
CA PRO A 248 17.28 58.72 -116.55
C PRO A 248 17.41 57.23 -116.18
N LEU A 249 16.41 56.43 -116.57
CA LEU A 249 16.35 54.99 -116.37
C LEU A 249 17.11 54.29 -117.51
N LEU A 250 18.16 53.53 -117.17
CA LEU A 250 18.68 52.49 -118.05
C LEU A 250 17.58 51.45 -118.24
N THR A 251 17.18 51.23 -119.49
CA THR A 251 16.20 50.19 -119.82
C THR A 251 16.94 48.94 -120.24
N SER A 252 16.28 47.78 -120.20
CA SER A 252 16.90 46.49 -120.60
C SER A 252 17.41 46.48 -122.04
N GLN A 253 16.94 47.40 -122.90
CA GLN A 253 17.37 47.55 -124.29
C GLN A 253 18.56 48.50 -124.48
N CYS A 254 19.03 49.14 -123.41
CA CYS A 254 20.24 49.95 -123.50
C CYS A 254 21.43 49.07 -123.89
N LYS A 255 22.41 49.67 -124.56
CA LYS A 255 23.62 48.94 -124.92
C LYS A 255 24.42 48.67 -123.64
N VAL A 256 25.18 47.57 -123.62
CA VAL A 256 26.01 47.24 -122.44
C VAL A 256 26.97 48.37 -122.07
N GLU A 257 27.42 49.18 -123.03
CA GLU A 257 28.28 50.36 -122.80
C GLU A 257 27.56 51.55 -122.14
N ASP A 258 26.23 51.58 -122.17
CA ASP A 258 25.45 52.61 -121.46
C ASP A 258 25.44 52.35 -119.93
N VAL A 259 25.81 51.14 -119.50
CA VAL A 259 26.02 50.83 -118.09
C VAL A 259 27.32 51.48 -117.64
N ARG A 260 27.20 52.36 -116.64
CA ARG A 260 28.34 53.06 -116.06
C ARG A 260 29.42 52.06 -115.62
N GLY A 261 30.57 52.08 -116.28
CA GLY A 261 31.73 51.25 -115.96
C GLY A 261 32.11 50.26 -117.05
N ILE A 262 31.24 50.03 -118.04
CA ILE A 262 31.53 49.17 -119.20
C ILE A 262 32.05 50.04 -120.33
N GLY A 263 33.36 49.95 -120.58
CA GLY A 263 34.00 50.60 -121.72
C GLY A 263 33.75 49.82 -123.01
N GLU A 264 34.00 50.46 -124.16
CA GLU A 264 33.78 49.86 -125.49
C GLU A 264 34.50 48.51 -125.68
N ASN A 265 35.72 48.36 -125.13
CA ASN A 265 36.46 47.08 -125.16
C ASN A 265 35.73 45.98 -124.40
N THR A 266 35.30 46.26 -123.16
CA THR A 266 34.53 45.31 -122.35
C THR A 266 33.16 45.02 -122.97
N GLY A 267 32.53 46.03 -123.59
CA GLY A 267 31.28 45.85 -124.34
C GLY A 267 31.45 44.91 -125.54
N ASN A 268 32.58 44.97 -126.24
CA ASN A 268 32.90 44.03 -127.32
C ASN A 268 33.15 42.61 -126.80
N GLU A 269 33.89 42.46 -125.71
CA GLU A 269 34.13 41.15 -125.06
C GLU A 269 32.82 40.52 -124.57
N LEU A 270 31.92 41.32 -124.00
CA LEU A 270 30.57 40.88 -123.59
C LEU A 270 29.73 40.42 -124.80
N ARG A 271 29.82 41.13 -125.93
CA ARG A 271 29.15 40.72 -127.17
C ARG A 271 29.71 39.42 -127.74
N GLU A 272 31.03 39.20 -127.66
CA GLU A 272 31.66 37.96 -128.12
C GLU A 272 31.18 36.74 -127.34
N ILE A 273 30.81 36.92 -126.07
CA ILE A 273 30.25 35.84 -125.24
C ILE A 273 28.73 35.71 -125.34
N GLY A 274 28.09 36.55 -126.15
CA GLY A 274 26.66 36.52 -126.46
C GLY A 274 25.79 37.50 -125.65
N ILE A 275 26.38 38.47 -124.94
CA ILE A 275 25.66 39.47 -124.16
C ILE A 275 25.64 40.79 -124.92
N THR A 276 24.46 41.19 -125.40
CA THR A 276 24.30 42.31 -126.34
C THR A 276 23.58 43.53 -125.75
N ASP A 277 22.82 43.37 -124.67
CA ASP A 277 22.10 44.45 -123.98
C ASP A 277 22.19 44.37 -122.44
N VAL A 278 21.75 45.43 -121.76
CA VAL A 278 21.77 45.51 -120.28
C VAL A 278 20.88 44.44 -119.64
N GLY A 279 19.77 44.06 -120.29
CA GLY A 279 18.89 43.01 -119.79
C GLY A 279 19.61 41.65 -119.73
N GLU A 280 20.29 41.29 -120.81
CA GLU A 280 21.12 40.08 -120.88
C GLU A 280 22.28 40.12 -119.89
N LEU A 281 22.90 41.29 -119.72
CA LEU A 281 23.99 41.47 -118.75
C LEU A 281 23.54 41.20 -117.31
N VAL A 282 22.36 41.72 -116.91
CA VAL A 282 21.81 41.53 -115.55
C VAL A 282 21.37 40.10 -115.29
N LEU A 283 20.96 39.36 -116.33
CA LEU A 283 20.48 37.98 -116.22
C LEU A 283 21.61 36.94 -116.31
N THR A 284 22.76 37.31 -116.86
CA THR A 284 23.88 36.37 -117.01
C THR A 284 24.62 36.21 -115.69
N ASP A 285 24.92 34.97 -115.32
CA ASP A 285 25.66 34.67 -114.09
C ASP A 285 27.03 35.39 -114.10
N PRO A 286 27.32 36.24 -113.09
CA PRO A 286 28.58 36.98 -112.99
C PRO A 286 29.83 36.10 -113.10
N LYS A 287 29.74 34.83 -112.67
CA LYS A 287 30.85 33.87 -112.80
C LYS A 287 31.16 33.52 -114.24
N LEU A 288 30.12 33.35 -115.06
CA LEU A 288 30.28 33.02 -116.48
C LEU A 288 30.91 34.16 -117.27
N ILE A 289 30.57 35.40 -116.90
CA ILE A 289 31.18 36.59 -117.47
C ILE A 289 32.64 36.64 -117.03
N ALA A 290 32.90 36.63 -115.72
CA ALA A 290 34.23 36.71 -115.12
C ALA A 290 35.23 35.69 -115.70
N ASP A 291 34.82 34.43 -115.82
CA ASP A 291 35.64 33.35 -116.36
C ASP A 291 36.03 33.55 -117.84
N LYS A 292 35.17 34.22 -118.63
CA LYS A 292 35.42 34.41 -120.07
C LYS A 292 36.16 35.69 -120.42
N ILE A 293 35.98 36.76 -119.65
CA ILE A 293 36.56 38.09 -119.96
C ILE A 293 37.75 38.46 -119.04
N ASP A 294 38.32 37.49 -118.32
CA ASP A 294 39.45 37.66 -117.39
C ASP A 294 39.23 38.82 -116.37
N MET A 295 37.97 38.98 -115.93
CA MET A 295 37.58 39.96 -114.91
C MET A 295 37.24 39.25 -113.60
N SER A 296 37.49 39.91 -112.46
CA SER A 296 37.09 39.32 -111.18
C SER A 296 35.56 39.31 -111.02
N GLU A 297 34.99 38.22 -110.51
CA GLU A 297 33.55 38.07 -110.23
C GLU A 297 32.96 39.27 -109.45
N LYS A 298 33.73 39.77 -108.48
CA LYS A 298 33.35 40.93 -107.65
C LYS A 298 33.26 42.25 -108.43
N THR A 299 33.93 42.33 -109.58
CA THR A 299 33.83 43.48 -110.48
C THR A 299 32.57 43.39 -111.35
N VAL A 300 32.15 42.18 -111.71
CA VAL A 300 30.97 41.94 -112.56
C VAL A 300 29.66 42.07 -111.75
N GLU A 301 29.65 41.73 -110.46
CA GLU A 301 28.47 41.89 -109.59
C GLU A 301 28.08 43.35 -109.28
N LYS A 302 28.96 44.32 -109.55
CA LYS A 302 28.77 45.73 -109.17
C LYS A 302 28.17 46.56 -110.29
#